data_AF-A0A1B7URQ9-F1
#
_entry.id   AF-A0A1B7URQ9-F1
#
_cell.length_a   1.000
_cell.length_b   1.000
_cell.length_c   1.000
_cell.angle_alpha   90.00
_cell.angle_beta   90.00
_cell.angle_gamma   90.00
#
_symmetry.space_group_name_H-M   'P 1'
#
loop_
_entity.id
_entity.type
_entity.pdbx_description
1 polymer ?
#
loop_
_entity_poly.entity_id
_entity_poly.type
_entity_poly.pdbx_seq_one_letter_code
_entity_poly.pdbx_strand_id
1 'polypeptide(L)' 'MGGVSIWQILMLFVMLLIWVLPWVLALMSKKAKGMHKIIWFLMSFSISWIGYLVYYFVVIKELPENNT' A
#
# COMPACT_ATOMS: atom_id res chain seq x y z
N MET A 1 5.29 -22.72 19.89
CA MET A 1 5.13 -22.04 18.59
C MET A 1 3.75 -22.39 18.05
N GLY A 2 2.75 -21.54 18.27
CA GLY A 2 1.41 -21.76 17.76
C GLY A 2 1.42 -21.59 16.24
N GLY A 3 1.01 -22.63 15.51
CA GLY A 3 0.94 -22.58 14.05
C GLY A 3 -0.05 -21.52 13.57
N VAL A 4 0.24 -20.89 12.43
CA VAL A 4 -0.66 -19.93 11.81
C VAL A 4 -1.98 -20.62 11.49
N SER A 5 -3.06 -20.15 12.09
CA SER A 5 -4.40 -20.70 11.88
C SER A 5 -4.93 -20.31 10.51
N ILE A 6 -5.75 -21.17 9.89
CA ILE A 6 -6.45 -20.89 8.63
C ILE A 6 -7.22 -19.56 8.69
N TRP A 7 -7.76 -19.22 9.87
CA TRP A 7 -8.43 -17.95 10.10
C TRP A 7 -7.51 -16.72 9.98
N GLN A 8 -6.24 -16.84 10.36
CA GLN A 8 -5.26 -15.76 10.21
C GLN A 8 -4.87 -15.57 8.75
N ILE A 9 -4.73 -16.66 8.00
CA ILE A 9 -4.46 -16.62 6.55
C ILE A 9 -5.63 -15.96 5.82
N LEU A 10 -6.87 -16.30 6.19
CA LEU A 10 -8.07 -15.69 5.63
C LEU A 10 -8.14 -14.18 5.94
N MET A 11 -7.85 -13.78 7.18
CA MET A 11 -7.80 -12.35 7.54
C MET A 11 -6.74 -11.59 6.74
N LEU A 12 -5.54 -12.14 6.59
CA LEU A 12 -4.48 -11.53 5.76
C LEU A 12 -4.93 -11.39 4.31
N PHE A 13 -5.61 -12.41 3.76
CA PHE A 13 -6.11 -12.39 2.40
C PHE A 13 -7.20 -11.32 2.20
N VAL A 14 -8.14 -11.19 3.12
CA VAL A 14 -9.18 -10.14 3.09
C VAL A 14 -8.57 -8.76 3.23
N MET A 15 -7.59 -8.60 4.11
CA MET A 15 -6.89 -7.34 4.33
C MET A 15 -6.13 -6.91 3.06
N LEU A 16 -5.48 -7.86 2.38
CA LEU A 16 -4.81 -7.64 1.09
C LEU A 16 -5.83 -7.28 0.00
N LEU A 17 -6.97 -7.97 -0.06
CA LEU A 17 -8.05 -7.65 -0.99
C LEU A 17 -8.57 -6.23 -0.81
N ILE A 18 -8.82 -5.79 0.42
CA ILE A 18 -9.29 -4.42 0.74
C ILE A 18 -8.24 -3.39 0.32
N TRP A 19 -6.95 -3.69 0.50
CA TRP A 19 -5.85 -2.81 0.13
C TRP A 19 -5.68 -2.65 -1.39
N VAL A 20 -5.88 -3.74 -2.13
CA VAL A 20 -5.76 -3.79 -3.59
C VAL A 20 -7.07 -3.40 -4.30
N LEU A 21 -8.20 -3.43 -3.60
CA LEU A 21 -9.54 -3.05 -4.08
C LEU A 21 -9.59 -1.65 -4.74
N PRO A 22 -9.10 -0.56 -4.12
CA PRO A 22 -9.11 0.76 -4.75
C PRO A 22 -8.27 0.79 -6.04
N TRP A 23 -7.21 -0.01 -6.12
CA TRP A 23 -6.37 -0.12 -7.32
C TRP A 23 -7.12 -0.84 -8.45
N VAL A 24 -7.81 -1.93 -8.13
CA VAL A 24 -8.61 -2.70 -9.10
C VAL A 24 -9.82 -1.89 -9.57
N LEU A 25 -10.50 -1.16 -8.67
CA LEU A 25 -11.62 -0.29 -9.02
C LEU A 25 -11.18 0.86 -9.95
N ALA A 26 -10.00 1.46 -9.69
CA ALA A 26 -9.41 2.47 -10.57
C ALA A 26 -9.08 1.89 -11.97
N LEU A 27 -8.54 0.68 -12.03
CA LEU A 27 -8.20 -0.02 -13.29
C LEU A 27 -9.43 -0.53 -14.05
N MET A 28 -10.51 -0.93 -13.37
CA MET A 28 -11.70 -1.50 -14.00
C MET A 28 -12.73 -0.46 -14.46
N SER A 29 -12.60 0.81 -14.04
CA SER A 29 -13.55 1.89 -14.40
C SER A 29 -13.70 2.05 -15.92
N LYS A 30 -14.85 1.65 -16.49
CA LYS A 30 -15.16 1.80 -17.93
C LYS A 30 -15.33 3.27 -18.36
N LYS A 31 -15.44 4.20 -17.41
CA LYS A 31 -15.57 5.65 -17.66
C LYS A 31 -14.24 6.34 -17.94
N ALA A 32 -13.12 5.82 -17.43
CA ALA A 32 -11.78 6.36 -17.66
C ALA A 32 -11.11 5.62 -18.84
N LYS A 33 -10.80 6.33 -19.93
CA LYS A 33 -10.07 5.75 -21.09
C LYS A 33 -8.55 5.90 -20.91
N GLY A 34 -7.83 4.80 -21.14
CA GLY A 34 -6.37 4.79 -21.30
C GLY A 34 -5.58 5.39 -20.13
N MET A 35 -4.85 6.47 -20.40
CA MET A 35 -3.83 7.07 -19.53
C MET A 35 -4.38 7.59 -18.19
N HIS A 36 -5.66 8.00 -18.14
CA HIS A 36 -6.31 8.44 -16.90
C HIS A 36 -6.41 7.33 -15.84
N LYS A 37 -6.54 6.06 -16.24
CA LYS A 37 -6.55 4.92 -15.28
C LYS A 37 -5.19 4.74 -14.62
N ILE A 38 -4.13 4.86 -15.41
CA ILE A 38 -2.75 4.68 -14.95
C ILE A 38 -2.38 5.82 -14.00
N ILE A 39 -2.78 7.06 -14.31
CA ILE A 39 -2.53 8.22 -13.44
C ILE A 39 -3.25 8.06 -12.10
N TRP A 40 -4.51 7.63 -12.09
CA TRP A 40 -5.26 7.41 -10.85
C TRP A 40 -4.72 6.23 -10.02
N PHE A 41 -4.30 5.16 -10.67
CA PHE A 41 -3.58 4.06 -10.01
C PHE A 41 -2.26 4.56 -9.40
N LEU A 42 -1.46 5.28 -10.17
CA LEU A 42 -0.16 5.80 -9.73
C LEU A 42 -0.33 6.81 -8.58
N MET A 43 -1.32 7.71 -8.64
CA MET A 43 -1.65 8.61 -7.55
C MET A 43 -2.07 7.86 -6.29
N SER A 44 -2.94 6.86 -6.41
CA SER A 44 -3.40 6.05 -5.26
C SER A 44 -2.25 5.26 -4.64
N PHE A 45 -1.36 4.73 -5.48
CA PHE A 45 -0.15 4.03 -5.05
C PHE A 45 0.83 4.97 -4.34
N SER A 46 1.14 6.13 -4.93
CA SER A 46 2.04 7.12 -4.34
C SER A 46 1.52 7.66 -3.01
N ILE A 47 0.23 7.97 -2.92
CA ILE A 47 -0.37 8.48 -1.67
C ILE A 47 -0.29 7.45 -0.54
N SER A 48 -0.46 6.16 -0.84
CA SER A 48 -0.33 5.09 0.16
C SER A 48 1.08 5.04 0.79
N TRP A 49 2.11 5.43 0.05
CA TRP A 49 3.51 5.38 0.49
C TRP A 49 4.04 6.73 0.99
N ILE A 50 3.38 7.85 0.69
CA ILE A 50 3.82 9.19 1.13
C ILE A 50 3.98 9.26 2.65
N GLY A 51 3.06 8.70 3.43
CA GLY A 51 3.18 8.70 4.90
C GLY A 51 4.44 7.99 5.39
N TYR A 52 4.78 6.86 4.79
CA TYR A 52 6.02 6.13 5.11
C TYR A 52 7.26 6.88 4.65
N LEU A 53 7.25 7.47 3.45
CA LEU A 53 8.39 8.25 2.93
C LEU A 53 8.67 9.46 3.82
N VAL A 54 7.64 10.18 4.26
CA VAL A 54 7.80 11.30 5.20
C VAL A 54 8.40 10.81 6.51
N TYR A 55 7.86 9.74 7.09
CA TYR A 55 8.44 9.14 8.30
C TYR A 55 9.91 8.74 8.11
N TYR A 56 10.25 8.07 7.01
CA TYR A 56 11.60 7.62 6.75
C TYR A 56 12.58 8.78 6.54
N PHE A 57 12.22 9.77 5.71
CA PHE A 57 13.11 10.88 5.40
C PHE A 57 13.24 11.91 6.52
N VAL A 58 12.17 12.13 7.30
CA VAL A 58 12.18 13.13 8.38
C VAL A 58 12.65 12.52 9.70
N VAL A 59 12.19 11.31 10.05
CA VAL A 59 12.45 10.72 11.36
C VAL A 59 13.66 9.79 11.32
N ILE A 60 13.69 8.84 10.38
CA ILE A 60 14.75 7.82 10.33
C ILE A 60 16.07 8.42 9.83
N LYS A 61 16.02 9.25 8.79
CA LYS A 61 17.24 9.80 8.17
C LYS A 61 17.92 10.89 9.03
N GLU A 62 17.19 11.54 9.92
CA GLU A 62 17.74 12.51 10.89
C GLU A 62 18.27 11.85 12.16
N LEU A 63 17.93 10.58 12.41
CA LEU A 63 18.48 9.83 13.54
C LEU A 63 19.93 9.47 13.22
N PRO A 64 20.92 9.93 14.02
CA PRO A 64 22.30 9.52 13.84
C PRO A 64 22.38 8.00 13.99
N GLU A 65 23.08 7.35 13.06
CA GLU A 65 23.38 5.92 13.10
C GLU A 65 24.18 5.62 14.37
N ASN A 66 23.48 5.31 15.46
CA ASN A 66 24.11 4.82 16.66
C ASN A 66 24.53 3.38 16.38
N ASN A 67 25.77 3.24 15.90
CA ASN A 67 26.49 1.99 15.81
C ASN A 67 26.46 1.29 17.17
N THR A 68 25.48 0.40 17.37
CA THR A 68 25.40 -0.48 18.55
C THR A 68 25.38 -1.92 18.08
#